data_AF-A0A8T1WRQ8-F1
#
_entry.id   AF-A0A8T1WRQ8-F1
#
_cell.length_a   1.000
_cell.length_b   1.000
_cell.length_c   1.000
_cell.angle_alpha   90.00
_cell.angle_beta   90.00
_cell.angle_gamma   90.00
#
_symmetry.space_group_name_H-M   'P 1'
#
loop_
_entity.id
_entity.type
_entity.pdbx_description
1 polymer ?
#
loop_
_entity_poly.entity_id
_entity_poly.type
_entity_poly.pdbx_seq_one_letter_code
_entity_poly.pdbx_strand_id
1 'polypeptide(L)'
;MNISSYITTIQSIVKALGFRHVSVMISLHTLDTKKSGGAWFSEALDVSEDDFLDAVDILTKNLCGPEYWNVLGLDLKNEPAECSWGGKDPDWVVGAKLIGDRMLDGCPNWMAFVEGIAGSGTITLNGETSTYYDWWGAGMQNAGEHPIDLSIESKLVWSPHYYNTGVSPAWYLYGGGTQNEEGGRDDFVELSDEDLKYNIEQTMEVMFGYLRETSPYAMVMGEFAGLYSKDAHPMLTTKRSTDFTIQIMIEKGYAGAYMWSLNPESAYQYNPADVYGHFTEGLLEDDWLTPNQVFMDGMAVLDEIKDLKMFPCFPQEIEE
;
A
#
# COMPACT_ATOMS: atom_id res chain seq x y z
N MET A 1 -9.64 -26.19 -6.66
CA MET A 1 -8.46 -25.31 -6.84
C MET A 1 -7.49 -25.99 -7.78
N ASN A 2 -7.16 -25.38 -8.92
CA ASN A 2 -6.16 -25.90 -9.85
C ASN A 2 -4.79 -25.31 -9.48
N ILE A 3 -3.83 -26.18 -9.17
CA ILE A 3 -2.47 -25.81 -8.73
C ILE A 3 -1.39 -26.24 -9.74
N SER A 4 -1.77 -26.47 -11.00
CA SER A 4 -0.85 -26.99 -12.03
C SER A 4 0.28 -26.02 -12.42
N SER A 5 0.03 -24.72 -12.25
CA SER A 5 0.97 -23.63 -12.47
C SER A 5 0.59 -22.42 -11.61
N TYR A 6 1.50 -21.46 -11.49
CA TYR A 6 1.25 -20.21 -10.77
C TYR A 6 0.00 -19.49 -11.29
N ILE A 7 -0.11 -19.28 -12.61
CA ILE A 7 -1.26 -18.58 -13.20
C ILE A 7 -2.58 -19.34 -13.02
N THR A 8 -2.59 -20.68 -13.12
CA THR A 8 -3.83 -21.46 -12.87
C THR A 8 -4.27 -21.44 -11.41
N THR A 9 -3.32 -21.25 -10.50
CA THR A 9 -3.59 -21.05 -9.07
C THR A 9 -4.26 -19.70 -8.85
N ILE A 10 -3.68 -18.62 -9.41
CA ILE A 10 -4.28 -17.27 -9.36
C ILE A 10 -5.69 -17.30 -9.93
N GLN A 11 -5.89 -17.87 -11.13
CA GLN A 11 -7.22 -17.98 -11.75
C GLN A 11 -8.23 -18.69 -10.85
N SER A 12 -7.82 -19.76 -10.15
CA SER A 12 -8.70 -20.48 -9.22
C SER A 12 -9.11 -19.62 -8.02
N ILE A 13 -8.17 -18.84 -7.47
CA ILE A 13 -8.39 -17.95 -6.33
C ILE A 13 -9.30 -16.79 -6.75
N VAL A 14 -8.98 -16.11 -7.85
CA VAL A 14 -9.76 -14.98 -8.37
C VAL A 14 -11.21 -15.39 -8.63
N LYS A 15 -11.45 -16.55 -9.26
CA LYS A 15 -12.82 -17.08 -9.47
C LYS A 15 -13.55 -17.35 -8.16
N ALA A 16 -12.87 -17.89 -7.15
CA ALA A 16 -13.46 -18.14 -5.84
C ALA A 16 -13.83 -16.83 -5.12
N LEU A 17 -12.97 -15.81 -5.20
CA LEU A 17 -13.24 -14.47 -4.67
C LEU A 17 -14.38 -13.79 -5.42
N GLY A 18 -14.43 -13.92 -6.75
CA GLY A 18 -15.51 -13.40 -7.58
C GLY A 18 -16.87 -14.02 -7.23
N PHE A 19 -16.92 -15.33 -6.98
CA PHE A 19 -18.12 -16.01 -6.46
C PHE A 19 -18.60 -15.44 -5.11
N ARG A 20 -17.70 -14.85 -4.32
CA ARG A 20 -18.00 -14.18 -3.05
C ARG A 20 -18.15 -12.66 -3.17
N HIS A 21 -18.14 -12.12 -4.39
CA HIS A 21 -18.15 -10.69 -4.69
C HIS A 21 -17.01 -9.90 -4.02
N VAL A 22 -15.85 -10.54 -3.86
CA VAL A 22 -14.62 -9.90 -3.37
C VAL A 22 -13.82 -9.46 -4.58
N SER A 23 -13.55 -8.15 -4.66
CA SER A 23 -12.68 -7.56 -5.68
C SER A 23 -11.22 -7.94 -5.47
N VAL A 24 -10.43 -7.93 -6.55
CA VAL A 24 -9.01 -8.26 -6.54
C VAL A 24 -8.21 -7.15 -7.21
N MET A 25 -7.23 -6.63 -6.49
CA MET A 25 -6.11 -5.88 -7.08
C MET A 25 -4.92 -6.83 -7.17
N ILE A 26 -4.30 -6.92 -8.34
CA ILE A 26 -3.10 -7.74 -8.53
C ILE A 26 -1.89 -6.83 -8.31
N SER A 27 -0.98 -7.20 -7.42
CA SER A 27 0.26 -6.44 -7.19
C SER A 27 1.46 -7.18 -7.78
N LEU A 28 2.29 -6.47 -8.55
CA LEU A 28 3.62 -6.95 -8.94
C LEU A 28 4.60 -6.64 -7.81
N HIS A 29 4.57 -7.52 -6.81
CA HIS A 29 5.15 -7.25 -5.50
C HIS A 29 6.66 -7.50 -5.44
N THR A 30 7.17 -8.46 -6.21
CA THR A 30 8.59 -8.84 -6.20
C THR A 30 9.13 -9.13 -7.60
N LEU A 31 10.41 -8.80 -7.83
CA LEU A 31 11.10 -9.14 -9.08
C LEU A 31 11.50 -10.63 -9.14
N ASP A 32 11.76 -11.25 -8.00
CA ASP A 32 11.95 -12.69 -7.88
C ASP A 32 11.20 -13.26 -6.66
N THR A 33 11.33 -14.57 -6.39
CA THR A 33 10.61 -15.24 -5.28
C THR A 33 11.01 -14.78 -3.86
N LYS A 34 11.99 -13.89 -3.71
CA LYS A 34 12.60 -13.49 -2.44
C LYS A 34 12.91 -11.99 -2.32
N LYS A 35 12.99 -11.25 -3.43
CA LYS A 35 13.45 -9.86 -3.48
C LYS A 35 12.42 -8.98 -4.17
N SER A 36 11.95 -7.98 -3.44
CA SER A 36 11.04 -6.94 -3.96
C SER A 36 11.63 -6.22 -5.16
N GLY A 37 12.90 -5.76 -5.05
CA GLY A 37 13.56 -4.90 -6.02
C GLY A 37 13.16 -3.43 -5.83
N GLY A 38 14.10 -2.49 -5.98
CA GLY A 38 13.83 -1.06 -5.77
C GLY A 38 13.18 -0.34 -6.96
N ALA A 39 13.17 -0.97 -8.13
CA ALA A 39 12.52 -0.52 -9.37
C ALA A 39 11.81 -1.72 -10.03
N TRP A 40 11.19 -1.54 -11.20
CA TRP A 40 10.54 -2.62 -11.96
C TRP A 40 11.54 -3.52 -12.74
N PHE A 41 12.83 -3.23 -12.63
CA PHE A 41 13.92 -4.05 -13.17
C PHE A 41 15.11 -3.99 -12.22
N SER A 42 16.05 -4.93 -12.37
CA SER A 42 17.28 -4.96 -11.59
C SER A 42 18.36 -5.77 -12.29
N GLU A 43 19.47 -5.11 -12.65
CA GLU A 43 20.66 -5.80 -13.17
C GLU A 43 21.23 -6.79 -12.13
N ALA A 44 21.19 -6.44 -10.85
CA ALA A 44 21.70 -7.30 -9.78
C ALA A 44 20.89 -8.58 -9.58
N LEU A 45 19.60 -8.58 -9.97
CA LEU A 45 18.72 -9.75 -9.91
C LEU A 45 18.58 -10.45 -11.28
N ASP A 46 19.24 -9.95 -12.34
CA ASP A 46 19.07 -10.44 -13.71
C ASP A 46 17.60 -10.38 -14.19
N VAL A 47 16.91 -9.28 -13.85
CA VAL A 47 15.53 -9.02 -14.27
C VAL A 47 15.51 -7.74 -15.11
N SER A 48 15.20 -7.87 -16.39
CA SER A 48 15.08 -6.74 -17.31
C SER A 48 13.70 -6.09 -17.25
N GLU A 49 13.58 -4.90 -17.83
CA GLU A 49 12.27 -4.25 -18.04
C GLU A 49 11.35 -5.12 -18.91
N ASP A 50 11.88 -5.77 -19.95
CA ASP A 50 11.11 -6.66 -20.80
C ASP A 50 10.56 -7.86 -20.02
N ASP A 51 11.33 -8.45 -19.10
CA ASP A 51 10.86 -9.55 -18.25
C ASP A 51 9.68 -9.12 -17.36
N PHE A 52 9.73 -7.89 -16.85
CA PHE A 52 8.64 -7.32 -16.05
C PHE A 52 7.38 -7.08 -16.89
N LEU A 53 7.54 -6.54 -18.10
CA LEU A 53 6.42 -6.33 -19.04
C LEU A 53 5.85 -7.65 -19.54
N ASP A 54 6.66 -8.70 -19.72
CA ASP A 54 6.18 -10.04 -20.03
C ASP A 54 5.31 -10.61 -18.89
N ALA A 55 5.62 -10.29 -17.63
CA ALA A 55 4.76 -10.64 -16.49
C ALA A 55 3.40 -9.92 -16.55
N VAL A 56 3.39 -8.63 -16.93
CA VAL A 56 2.16 -7.87 -17.19
C VAL A 56 1.32 -8.54 -18.28
N ASP A 57 1.95 -8.94 -19.38
CA ASP A 57 1.28 -9.60 -20.51
C ASP A 57 0.71 -10.97 -20.13
N ILE A 58 1.40 -11.74 -19.28
CA ILE A 58 0.88 -12.98 -18.73
C ILE A 58 -0.39 -12.71 -17.92
N LEU A 59 -0.41 -11.68 -17.08
CA LEU A 59 -1.57 -11.33 -16.25
C LEU A 59 -2.75 -10.90 -17.10
N THR A 60 -2.57 -9.90 -17.98
CA THR A 60 -3.65 -9.35 -18.80
C THR A 60 -4.24 -10.40 -19.74
N LYS A 61 -3.41 -11.20 -20.42
CA LYS A 61 -3.85 -12.29 -21.29
C LYS A 61 -4.71 -13.34 -20.57
N ASN A 62 -4.41 -13.62 -19.31
CA ASN A 62 -5.05 -14.72 -18.57
C ASN A 62 -6.19 -14.27 -17.65
N LEU A 63 -6.28 -12.98 -17.32
CA LEU A 63 -7.21 -12.44 -16.32
C LEU A 63 -8.07 -11.27 -16.84
N CYS A 64 -7.85 -10.78 -18.07
CA CYS A 64 -8.72 -9.80 -18.70
C CYS A 64 -9.90 -10.48 -19.44
N GLY A 65 -10.78 -11.14 -18.69
CA GLY A 65 -11.95 -11.81 -19.26
C GLY A 65 -13.15 -11.77 -18.33
N PRO A 66 -14.37 -12.04 -18.85
CA PRO A 66 -15.61 -11.96 -18.06
C PRO A 66 -15.66 -12.93 -16.89
N GLU A 67 -14.88 -14.02 -16.92
CA GLU A 67 -14.76 -14.95 -15.80
C GLU A 67 -14.04 -14.34 -14.58
N TYR A 68 -13.26 -13.28 -14.79
CA TYR A 68 -12.42 -12.60 -13.79
C TYR A 68 -12.88 -11.15 -13.60
N TRP A 69 -14.19 -10.91 -13.75
CA TRP A 69 -14.83 -9.59 -13.68
C TRP A 69 -14.54 -8.81 -12.39
N ASN A 70 -14.14 -9.51 -11.32
CA ASN A 70 -13.82 -8.94 -10.02
C ASN A 70 -12.37 -8.42 -9.93
N VAL A 71 -11.55 -8.57 -10.96
CA VAL A 71 -10.21 -7.94 -11.02
C VAL A 71 -10.35 -6.47 -11.37
N LEU A 72 -9.91 -5.60 -10.44
CA LEU A 72 -9.94 -4.14 -10.60
C LEU A 72 -8.81 -3.64 -11.51
N GLY A 73 -7.65 -4.28 -11.41
CA GLY A 73 -6.49 -3.94 -12.21
C GLY A 73 -5.18 -4.35 -11.57
N LEU A 74 -4.14 -3.58 -11.88
CA LEU A 74 -2.76 -3.85 -11.52
C LEU A 74 -2.23 -2.72 -10.65
N ASP A 75 -1.75 -3.08 -9.47
CA ASP A 75 -0.74 -2.30 -8.76
C ASP A 75 0.62 -2.55 -9.44
N LEU A 76 1.10 -1.48 -10.07
CA LEU A 76 2.09 -1.55 -11.14
C LEU A 76 3.45 -2.06 -10.66
N LYS A 77 3.85 -1.70 -9.44
CA LYS A 77 5.05 -2.18 -8.76
C LYS A 77 4.99 -1.76 -7.29
N ASN A 78 5.10 -2.76 -6.41
CA ASN A 78 5.18 -2.54 -4.98
C ASN A 78 6.42 -1.76 -4.56
N GLU A 79 6.26 -0.70 -3.79
CA GLU A 79 7.29 0.06 -3.10
C GLU A 79 8.55 0.41 -3.92
N PRO A 80 8.46 1.25 -4.97
CA PRO A 80 9.61 1.77 -5.72
C PRO A 80 10.62 2.58 -4.86
N ALA A 81 11.49 1.90 -4.12
CA ALA A 81 12.41 2.52 -3.16
C ALA A 81 13.71 3.07 -3.77
N GLU A 82 14.08 2.66 -5.00
CA GLU A 82 15.32 3.07 -5.68
C GLU A 82 15.03 3.90 -6.94
N CYS A 83 13.85 4.51 -7.01
CA CYS A 83 13.41 5.35 -8.11
C CYS A 83 13.42 6.84 -7.74
N SER A 84 13.54 7.70 -8.75
CA SER A 84 13.15 9.11 -8.63
C SER A 84 11.72 9.31 -9.14
N TRP A 85 11.17 10.51 -8.93
CA TRP A 85 9.87 10.91 -9.47
C TRP A 85 10.07 12.12 -10.40
N GLY A 86 9.97 11.93 -11.71
CA GLY A 86 10.15 12.99 -12.71
C GLY A 86 11.61 13.47 -12.85
N GLY A 87 12.57 12.61 -12.53
CA GLY A 87 13.98 12.96 -12.32
C GLY A 87 14.97 12.10 -13.08
N LYS A 88 15.92 11.51 -12.35
CA LYS A 88 16.98 10.64 -12.90
C LYS A 88 16.49 9.20 -13.03
N ASP A 89 17.07 8.47 -13.98
CA ASP A 89 16.81 7.03 -14.10
C ASP A 89 17.32 6.25 -12.86
N PRO A 90 16.58 5.24 -12.38
CA PRO A 90 15.23 4.88 -12.81
C PRO A 90 14.17 5.92 -12.38
N ASP A 91 13.40 6.43 -13.33
CA ASP A 91 12.31 7.40 -13.08
C ASP A 91 10.96 6.67 -13.02
N TRP A 92 10.29 6.75 -11.88
CA TRP A 92 9.01 6.07 -11.68
C TRP A 92 7.87 6.65 -12.50
N VAL A 93 7.91 7.93 -12.89
CA VAL A 93 6.89 8.49 -13.80
C VAL A 93 6.94 7.80 -15.16
N VAL A 94 8.16 7.52 -15.65
CA VAL A 94 8.40 6.80 -16.91
C VAL A 94 8.00 5.34 -16.77
N GLY A 95 8.42 4.67 -15.69
CA GLY A 95 8.08 3.27 -15.42
C GLY A 95 6.59 3.03 -15.27
N ALA A 96 5.91 3.82 -14.43
CA ALA A 96 4.47 3.73 -14.21
C ALA A 96 3.67 3.95 -15.50
N LYS A 97 4.07 4.93 -16.34
CA LYS A 97 3.45 5.12 -17.66
C LYS A 97 3.66 3.90 -18.55
N LEU A 98 4.90 3.40 -18.65
CA LEU A 98 5.23 2.26 -19.50
C LEU A 98 4.45 1.00 -19.13
N ILE A 99 4.46 0.65 -17.85
CA ILE A 99 3.78 -0.54 -17.32
C ILE A 99 2.26 -0.37 -17.42
N GLY A 100 1.75 0.80 -17.05
CA GLY A 100 0.32 1.12 -17.12
C GLY A 100 -0.21 1.07 -18.55
N ASP A 101 0.51 1.62 -19.52
CA ASP A 101 0.13 1.59 -20.93
C ASP A 101 0.14 0.15 -21.47
N ARG A 102 1.17 -0.65 -21.13
CA ARG A 102 1.20 -2.08 -21.51
C ARG A 102 0.03 -2.85 -20.91
N MET A 103 -0.29 -2.58 -19.64
CA MET A 103 -1.44 -3.20 -18.97
C MET A 103 -2.74 -2.83 -19.67
N LEU A 104 -2.95 -1.55 -20.02
CA LEU A 104 -4.18 -1.08 -20.66
C LEU A 104 -4.33 -1.59 -22.10
N ASP A 105 -3.23 -1.77 -22.83
CA ASP A 105 -3.24 -2.42 -24.14
C ASP A 105 -3.71 -3.88 -24.04
N GLY A 106 -3.28 -4.61 -23.00
CA GLY A 106 -3.73 -5.97 -22.73
C GLY A 106 -5.12 -6.05 -22.09
N CYS A 107 -5.51 -5.04 -21.31
CA CYS A 107 -6.79 -4.97 -20.62
C CYS A 107 -7.31 -3.53 -20.40
N PRO A 108 -8.12 -2.99 -21.33
CA PRO A 108 -8.62 -1.61 -21.22
C PRO A 108 -9.63 -1.40 -20.09
N ASN A 109 -10.13 -2.48 -19.48
CA ASN A 109 -11.08 -2.41 -18.36
C ASN A 109 -10.38 -2.21 -17.01
N TRP A 110 -9.10 -2.56 -16.88
CA TRP A 110 -8.36 -2.44 -15.64
C TRP A 110 -8.04 -0.98 -15.27
N MET A 111 -7.65 -0.79 -14.01
CA MET A 111 -7.09 0.45 -13.46
C MET A 111 -5.62 0.22 -13.06
N ALA A 112 -4.80 1.25 -13.23
CA ALA A 112 -3.41 1.29 -12.81
C ALA A 112 -3.32 1.91 -11.43
N PHE A 113 -3.02 1.10 -10.42
CA PHE A 113 -2.73 1.55 -9.06
C PHE A 113 -1.26 1.94 -8.99
N VAL A 114 -0.99 3.19 -8.65
CA VAL A 114 0.34 3.80 -8.69
C VAL A 114 0.76 4.19 -7.28
N GLU A 115 1.75 3.49 -6.76
CA GLU A 115 2.41 3.84 -5.50
C GLU A 115 3.43 4.97 -5.66
N GLY A 116 3.91 5.47 -4.52
CA GLY A 116 4.96 6.48 -4.38
C GLY A 116 6.36 5.89 -4.47
N ILE A 117 7.37 6.76 -4.41
CA ILE A 117 8.77 6.32 -4.26
C ILE A 117 9.19 6.32 -2.78
N ALA A 118 10.45 5.97 -2.48
CA ALA A 118 11.09 6.33 -1.21
C ALA A 118 11.78 7.69 -1.31
N GLY A 119 11.73 8.46 -0.24
CA GLY A 119 12.27 9.81 -0.19
C GLY A 119 12.38 10.38 1.22
N SER A 120 12.61 11.68 1.29
CA SER A 120 12.67 12.42 2.54
C SER A 120 12.38 13.89 2.30
N GLY A 121 11.84 14.56 3.31
CA GLY A 121 11.64 16.00 3.30
C GLY A 121 11.80 16.58 4.71
N THR A 122 11.49 17.87 4.87
CA THR A 122 11.38 18.50 6.19
C THR A 122 9.93 18.83 6.49
N ILE A 123 9.53 18.65 7.74
CA ILE A 123 8.19 19.01 8.22
C ILE A 123 8.30 19.67 9.58
N THR A 124 7.39 20.60 9.88
CA THR A 124 7.28 21.22 11.20
C THR A 124 6.03 20.69 11.89
N LEU A 125 6.22 19.99 13.00
CA LEU A 125 5.16 19.37 13.79
C LEU A 125 5.36 19.76 15.25
N ASN A 126 4.29 20.18 15.93
CA ASN A 126 4.31 20.50 17.38
C ASN A 126 5.42 21.49 17.79
N GLY A 127 5.79 22.41 16.88
CA GLY A 127 6.85 23.39 17.11
C GLY A 127 8.29 22.90 16.83
N GLU A 128 8.46 21.66 16.37
CA GLU A 128 9.74 21.07 15.97
C GLU A 128 9.82 20.91 14.45
N THR A 129 10.88 21.43 13.83
CA THR A 129 11.20 21.16 12.42
C THR A 129 12.26 20.08 12.35
N SER A 130 11.95 18.96 11.68
CA SER A 130 12.90 17.86 11.50
C SER A 130 12.70 17.17 10.15
N THR A 131 13.67 16.34 9.77
CA THR A 131 13.61 15.52 8.56
C THR A 131 12.69 14.34 8.78
N TYR A 132 11.75 14.10 7.88
CA TYR A 132 10.99 12.85 7.82
C TYR A 132 11.47 12.02 6.63
N TYR A 133 11.25 10.71 6.71
CA TYR A 133 11.46 9.77 5.62
C TYR A 133 10.11 9.22 5.21
N ASP A 134 9.91 9.08 3.90
CA ASP A 134 8.72 8.45 3.35
C ASP A 134 8.72 6.97 3.72
N TRP A 135 7.53 6.42 3.98
CA TRP A 135 7.34 4.98 3.81
C TRP A 135 7.64 4.64 2.35
N TRP A 136 8.23 3.48 2.09
CA TRP A 136 8.34 3.04 0.70
C TRP A 136 6.94 2.95 0.10
N GLY A 137 6.75 3.39 -1.14
CA GLY A 137 5.42 3.50 -1.72
C GLY A 137 4.65 4.79 -1.33
N ALA A 138 5.21 5.69 -0.52
CA ALA A 138 4.49 6.90 -0.05
C ALA A 138 4.97 8.23 -0.64
N GLY A 139 6.21 8.30 -1.12
CA GLY A 139 6.81 9.54 -1.61
C GLY A 139 6.17 10.00 -2.92
N MET A 140 5.17 10.89 -2.83
CA MET A 140 4.41 11.44 -3.96
C MET A 140 4.38 12.98 -3.94
N GLN A 141 5.30 13.63 -3.24
CA GLN A 141 5.33 15.09 -3.07
C GLN A 141 5.45 15.84 -4.40
N ASN A 142 6.09 15.22 -5.39
CA ASN A 142 6.32 15.80 -6.72
C ASN A 142 5.28 15.34 -7.77
N ALA A 143 4.32 14.49 -7.40
CA ALA A 143 3.36 13.88 -8.32
C ALA A 143 2.41 14.88 -8.98
N GLY A 144 2.05 15.97 -8.29
CA GLY A 144 1.25 17.05 -8.87
C GLY A 144 2.00 17.85 -9.95
N GLU A 145 3.32 17.98 -9.84
CA GLU A 145 4.15 18.71 -10.81
C GLU A 145 4.60 17.81 -11.98
N HIS A 146 4.70 16.51 -11.73
CA HIS A 146 5.09 15.48 -12.69
C HIS A 146 4.01 14.40 -12.80
N PRO A 147 2.87 14.70 -13.44
CA PRO A 147 1.76 13.76 -13.55
C PRO A 147 2.10 12.59 -14.48
N ILE A 148 1.50 11.43 -14.19
CA ILE A 148 1.54 10.26 -15.07
C ILE A 148 0.34 10.33 -16.01
N ASP A 149 0.61 10.37 -17.30
CA ASP A 149 -0.42 10.40 -18.36
C ASP A 149 -0.48 9.03 -19.03
N LEU A 150 -1.55 8.27 -18.79
CA LEU A 150 -1.76 6.93 -19.35
C LEU A 150 -2.46 6.99 -20.72
N SER A 151 -2.33 5.93 -21.51
CA SER A 151 -2.94 5.81 -22.84
C SER A 151 -4.48 5.89 -22.83
N ILE A 152 -5.10 5.58 -21.68
CA ILE A 152 -6.53 5.72 -21.45
C ILE A 152 -6.76 6.63 -20.24
N GLU A 153 -7.47 7.73 -20.46
CA GLU A 153 -7.83 8.68 -19.41
C GLU A 153 -8.63 8.02 -18.28
N SER A 154 -8.54 8.58 -17.07
CA SER A 154 -9.31 8.13 -15.89
C SER A 154 -9.05 6.67 -15.48
N LYS A 155 -7.87 6.13 -15.79
CA LYS A 155 -7.44 4.77 -15.38
C LYS A 155 -6.42 4.73 -14.26
N LEU A 156 -5.92 5.88 -13.80
CA LEU A 156 -4.99 5.96 -12.69
C LEU A 156 -5.75 5.96 -11.35
N VAL A 157 -5.20 5.26 -10.37
CA VAL A 157 -5.58 5.33 -8.95
C VAL A 157 -4.30 5.53 -8.14
N TRP A 158 -4.26 6.51 -7.25
CA TRP A 158 -3.14 6.67 -6.31
C TRP A 158 -3.20 5.58 -5.25
N SER A 159 -2.08 4.90 -5.01
CA SER A 159 -1.99 3.75 -4.10
C SER A 159 -0.89 3.88 -3.05
N PRO A 160 -0.84 4.95 -2.24
CA PRO A 160 0.26 5.14 -1.30
C PRO A 160 0.26 4.11 -0.17
N HIS A 161 1.42 3.88 0.44
CA HIS A 161 1.56 3.08 1.67
C HIS A 161 1.76 3.98 2.89
N TYR A 162 1.28 3.56 4.06
CA TYR A 162 1.53 4.27 5.31
C TYR A 162 1.47 3.34 6.53
N TYR A 163 2.59 3.21 7.22
CA TYR A 163 2.76 2.24 8.29
C TYR A 163 2.80 2.85 9.69
N ASN A 164 2.84 1.99 10.71
CA ASN A 164 2.99 2.37 12.11
C ASN A 164 4.38 1.99 12.67
N THR A 165 4.57 2.21 13.97
CA THR A 165 5.85 1.96 14.67
C THR A 165 6.37 0.54 14.50
N GLY A 166 5.50 -0.47 14.36
CA GLY A 166 5.91 -1.86 14.18
C GLY A 166 6.90 -2.03 13.03
N VAL A 167 6.73 -1.23 11.96
CA VAL A 167 7.64 -1.19 10.81
C VAL A 167 8.83 -0.26 11.08
N SER A 168 8.59 0.97 11.54
CA SER A 168 9.65 1.94 11.83
C SER A 168 9.22 2.98 12.88
N PRO A 169 9.98 3.22 13.96
CA PRO A 169 9.72 4.24 14.98
C PRO A 169 10.02 5.68 14.50
N ALA A 170 9.27 6.12 13.49
CA ALA A 170 9.39 7.46 12.93
C ALA A 170 9.18 8.53 14.00
N TRP A 171 10.05 9.56 14.03
CA TRP A 171 10.09 10.55 15.12
C TRP A 171 8.76 11.27 15.32
N TYR A 172 8.01 11.50 14.23
CA TYR A 172 6.74 12.21 14.26
C TYR A 172 5.61 11.42 14.94
N LEU A 173 5.81 10.14 15.25
CA LEU A 173 4.87 9.35 16.07
C LEU A 173 5.10 9.54 17.58
N TYR A 174 6.11 10.35 17.97
CA TYR A 174 6.53 10.54 19.35
C TYR A 174 6.70 12.02 19.71
N GLY A 175 6.53 12.33 20.99
CA GLY A 175 6.80 13.66 21.57
C GLY A 175 8.25 13.85 22.02
N GLY A 176 9.10 12.85 21.82
CA GLY A 176 10.50 12.84 22.24
C GLY A 176 11.15 11.46 22.09
N GLY A 177 12.43 11.40 22.44
CA GLY A 177 13.27 10.19 22.37
C GLY A 177 14.44 10.35 21.39
N THR A 178 15.39 9.43 21.45
CA THR A 178 16.61 9.44 20.63
C THR A 178 16.64 8.23 19.71
N GLN A 179 16.95 8.42 18.43
CA GLN A 179 17.09 7.28 17.53
C GLN A 179 18.37 6.50 17.87
N ASN A 180 18.24 5.19 18.06
CA ASN A 180 19.36 4.30 18.34
C ASN A 180 19.94 3.67 17.06
N GLU A 181 21.03 2.90 17.18
CA GLU A 181 21.75 2.33 16.02
C GLU A 181 20.92 1.30 15.27
N GLU A 182 20.01 0.61 15.96
CA GLU A 182 19.08 -0.36 15.39
C GLU A 182 17.89 0.30 14.66
N GLY A 183 17.75 1.62 14.73
CA GLY A 183 16.64 2.39 14.15
C GLY A 183 15.45 2.59 15.09
N GLY A 184 15.54 2.02 16.30
CA GLY A 184 14.57 2.20 17.39
C GLY A 184 14.65 3.59 18.02
N ARG A 185 13.80 3.84 19.01
CA ARG A 185 13.69 5.14 19.69
C ARG A 185 13.77 5.00 21.21
N ASP A 186 14.97 5.17 21.74
CA ASP A 186 15.24 5.17 23.18
C ASP A 186 14.58 6.37 23.86
N ASP A 187 14.16 6.19 25.12
CA ASP A 187 13.52 7.23 25.94
C ASP A 187 12.32 7.89 25.24
N PHE A 188 11.58 7.12 24.43
CA PHE A 188 10.42 7.63 23.70
C PHE A 188 9.37 8.24 24.63
N VAL A 189 8.74 9.31 24.16
CA VAL A 189 7.58 9.91 24.83
C VAL A 189 6.37 9.72 23.93
N GLU A 190 5.38 8.96 24.41
CA GLU A 190 4.14 8.75 23.66
C GLU A 190 3.33 10.05 23.60
N LEU A 191 2.81 10.35 22.41
CA LEU A 191 1.98 11.52 22.17
C LEU A 191 0.57 11.36 22.76
N SER A 192 -0.06 12.52 23.00
CA SER A 192 -1.51 12.58 23.19
C SER A 192 -2.23 12.13 21.92
N ASP A 193 -3.50 11.73 22.03
CA ASP A 193 -4.31 11.34 20.87
C ASP A 193 -4.45 12.49 19.85
N GLU A 194 -4.58 13.72 20.34
CA GLU A 194 -4.68 14.93 19.51
C GLU A 194 -3.39 15.16 18.71
N ASP A 195 -2.23 15.12 19.38
CA ASP A 195 -0.95 15.37 18.73
C ASP A 195 -0.56 14.22 17.79
N LEU A 196 -0.84 12.96 18.17
CA LEU A 196 -0.55 11.80 17.32
C LEU A 196 -1.39 11.82 16.05
N LYS A 197 -2.70 12.06 16.16
CA LYS A 197 -3.58 12.18 15.00
C LYS A 197 -3.16 13.34 14.12
N TYR A 198 -2.86 14.50 14.70
CA TYR A 198 -2.37 15.67 13.96
C TYR A 198 -1.10 15.34 13.18
N ASN A 199 -0.10 14.72 13.81
CA ASN A 199 1.15 14.38 13.15
C ASN A 199 0.97 13.36 12.01
N ILE A 200 0.12 12.36 12.19
CA ILE A 200 -0.20 11.38 11.14
C ILE A 200 -0.89 12.08 9.98
N GLU A 201 -1.88 12.94 10.25
CA GLU A 201 -2.58 13.69 9.20
C GLU A 201 -1.62 14.58 8.40
N GLN A 202 -0.77 15.34 9.08
CA GLN A 202 0.17 16.26 8.41
C GLN A 202 1.22 15.51 7.59
N THR A 203 1.72 14.37 8.07
CA THR A 203 2.69 13.58 7.32
C THR A 203 2.04 12.87 6.14
N MET A 204 0.86 12.26 6.29
CA MET A 204 0.11 11.73 5.17
C MET A 204 -0.17 12.80 4.10
N GLU A 205 -0.59 14.00 4.53
CA GLU A 205 -0.89 15.10 3.62
C GLU A 205 0.33 15.54 2.81
N VAL A 206 1.48 15.69 3.49
CA VAL A 206 2.72 16.10 2.81
C VAL A 206 3.25 15.01 1.88
N MET A 207 3.16 13.72 2.26
CA MET A 207 3.68 12.60 1.48
C MET A 207 2.86 12.38 0.20
N PHE A 208 1.53 12.37 0.32
CA PHE A 208 0.63 12.02 -0.79
C PHE A 208 -0.77 12.65 -0.71
N GLY A 209 -1.27 12.99 0.48
CA GLY A 209 -2.68 13.31 0.71
C GLY A 209 -3.20 14.50 -0.09
N TYR A 210 -2.34 15.48 -0.40
CA TYR A 210 -2.69 16.64 -1.23
C TYR A 210 -3.18 16.27 -2.64
N LEU A 211 -2.81 15.09 -3.14
CA LEU A 211 -3.24 14.61 -4.45
C LEU A 211 -4.75 14.41 -4.53
N ARG A 212 -5.44 14.13 -3.41
CA ARG A 212 -6.90 14.00 -3.37
C ARG A 212 -7.61 15.30 -3.76
N GLU A 213 -6.97 16.44 -3.52
CA GLU A 213 -7.53 17.77 -3.82
C GLU A 213 -7.01 18.36 -5.13
N THR A 214 -5.83 17.90 -5.58
CA THR A 214 -5.12 18.47 -6.73
C THR A 214 -5.14 17.57 -7.97
N SER A 215 -5.64 16.34 -7.84
CA SER A 215 -5.75 15.34 -8.92
C SER A 215 -7.20 14.87 -9.07
N PRO A 216 -7.65 14.53 -10.29
CA PRO A 216 -8.99 13.96 -10.49
C PRO A 216 -9.08 12.46 -10.12
N TYR A 217 -7.95 11.84 -9.73
CA TYR A 217 -7.87 10.40 -9.51
C TYR A 217 -8.26 10.01 -8.08
N ALA A 218 -8.87 8.83 -7.95
CA ALA A 218 -9.15 8.24 -6.65
C ALA A 218 -7.85 7.89 -5.92
N MET A 219 -7.92 7.85 -4.59
CA MET A 219 -6.83 7.37 -3.74
C MET A 219 -7.32 6.18 -2.92
N VAL A 220 -6.58 5.09 -3.00
CA VAL A 220 -6.78 3.86 -2.23
C VAL A 220 -5.51 3.63 -1.43
N MET A 221 -5.59 3.40 -0.11
CA MET A 221 -4.37 3.07 0.64
C MET A 221 -3.90 1.66 0.25
N GLY A 222 -2.72 1.56 -0.36
CA GLY A 222 -2.18 0.31 -0.93
C GLY A 222 -1.79 -0.69 0.15
N GLU A 223 -1.12 -0.20 1.19
CA GLU A 223 -0.80 -0.95 2.40
C GLU A 223 -0.77 -0.01 3.60
N PHE A 224 -1.31 -0.49 4.73
CA PHE A 224 -1.20 0.20 6.00
C PHE A 224 -1.31 -0.78 7.17
N ALA A 225 -1.16 -0.24 8.38
CA ALA A 225 -1.16 -0.95 9.67
C ALA A 225 0.20 -1.55 10.04
N GLY A 226 0.21 -2.74 10.64
CA GLY A 226 1.38 -3.32 11.27
C GLY A 226 0.97 -4.20 12.46
N LEU A 227 1.77 -4.17 13.53
CA LEU A 227 1.31 -4.68 14.82
C LEU A 227 0.08 -3.89 15.30
N TYR A 228 -0.85 -4.56 15.97
CA TYR A 228 -2.09 -3.96 16.43
C TYR A 228 -2.52 -4.46 17.81
N SER A 229 -2.89 -5.74 17.95
CA SER A 229 -3.29 -6.33 19.23
C SER A 229 -2.10 -6.63 20.13
N LYS A 230 -0.90 -6.79 19.54
CA LYS A 230 0.34 -7.10 20.25
C LYS A 230 1.13 -5.85 20.66
N ASP A 231 0.57 -4.65 20.51
CA ASP A 231 1.24 -3.39 20.83
C ASP A 231 1.67 -3.33 22.31
N ALA A 232 2.99 -3.23 22.54
CA ALA A 232 3.60 -3.22 23.86
C ALA A 232 3.78 -1.81 24.43
N HIS A 233 3.40 -0.76 23.71
CA HIS A 233 3.50 0.60 24.22
C HIS A 233 2.47 0.86 25.35
N PRO A 234 2.84 1.55 26.44
CA PRO A 234 1.92 1.87 27.54
C PRO A 234 0.61 2.57 27.13
N MET A 235 0.67 3.51 26.18
CA MET A 235 -0.50 4.20 25.63
C MET A 235 -0.98 3.58 24.30
N LEU A 236 -0.40 2.46 23.86
CA LEU A 236 -0.74 1.78 22.60
C LEU A 236 -0.51 2.66 21.35
N THR A 237 0.64 3.34 21.27
CA THR A 237 0.99 4.21 20.13
C THR A 237 0.95 3.51 18.77
N THR A 238 1.37 2.25 18.66
CA THR A 238 1.35 1.50 17.40
C THR A 238 -0.09 1.29 16.92
N LYS A 239 -0.96 0.79 17.81
CA LYS A 239 -2.38 0.57 17.55
C LYS A 239 -3.11 1.88 17.23
N ARG A 240 -2.91 2.91 18.06
CA ARG A 240 -3.53 4.23 17.88
C ARG A 240 -3.11 4.89 16.57
N SER A 241 -1.87 4.68 16.14
CA SER A 241 -1.42 5.19 14.83
C SER A 241 -2.26 4.60 13.70
N THR A 242 -2.52 3.28 13.72
CA THR A 242 -3.42 2.64 12.75
C THR A 242 -4.84 3.15 12.86
N ASP A 243 -5.38 3.30 14.08
CA ASP A 243 -6.73 3.83 14.29
C ASP A 243 -6.87 5.23 13.69
N PHE A 244 -5.89 6.11 13.90
CA PHE A 244 -5.91 7.47 13.36
C PHE A 244 -5.69 7.50 11.84
N THR A 245 -4.84 6.64 11.27
CA THR A 245 -4.75 6.49 9.82
C THR A 245 -6.12 6.14 9.21
N ILE A 246 -6.88 5.20 9.80
CA ILE A 246 -8.23 4.87 9.33
C ILE A 246 -9.20 6.05 9.46
N GLN A 247 -9.20 6.71 10.62
CA GLN A 247 -10.06 7.89 10.84
C GLN A 247 -9.77 8.99 9.81
N ILE A 248 -8.49 9.28 9.55
CA ILE A 248 -8.07 10.27 8.56
C ILE A 248 -8.55 9.83 7.17
N MET A 249 -8.37 8.56 6.79
CA MET A 249 -8.85 8.06 5.49
C MET A 249 -10.35 8.31 5.28
N ILE A 250 -11.17 8.08 6.31
CA ILE A 250 -12.62 8.32 6.28
C ILE A 250 -12.92 9.81 6.20
N GLU A 251 -12.34 10.62 7.09
CA GLU A 251 -12.53 12.08 7.15
C GLU A 251 -12.14 12.79 5.85
N LYS A 252 -11.12 12.26 5.18
CA LYS A 252 -10.51 12.80 3.97
C LYS A 252 -11.05 12.17 2.68
N GLY A 253 -11.95 11.19 2.77
CA GLY A 253 -12.65 10.61 1.62
C GLY A 253 -11.76 9.76 0.71
N TYR A 254 -10.91 8.92 1.30
CA TYR A 254 -10.20 7.87 0.55
C TYR A 254 -11.23 6.87 0.00
N ALA A 255 -10.94 6.31 -1.18
CA ALA A 255 -11.86 5.42 -1.90
C ALA A 255 -11.82 3.96 -1.39
N GLY A 256 -10.78 3.59 -0.63
CA GLY A 256 -10.57 2.25 -0.13
C GLY A 256 -9.21 2.10 0.56
N ALA A 257 -8.96 0.91 1.11
CA ALA A 257 -7.68 0.56 1.70
C ALA A 257 -7.48 -0.97 1.67
N TYR A 258 -6.23 -1.41 1.59
CA TYR A 258 -5.82 -2.78 1.85
C TYR A 258 -4.95 -2.81 3.11
N MET A 259 -5.43 -3.47 4.15
CA MET A 259 -4.68 -3.60 5.39
C MET A 259 -3.63 -4.71 5.24
N TRP A 260 -2.41 -4.42 5.68
CA TRP A 260 -1.30 -5.38 5.71
C TRP A 260 -1.15 -6.00 7.11
N SER A 261 -1.46 -7.29 7.32
CA SER A 261 -1.94 -8.27 6.34
C SER A 261 -2.92 -9.31 6.92
N LEU A 262 -3.54 -10.11 6.05
CA LEU A 262 -4.29 -11.29 6.46
C LEU A 262 -3.39 -12.33 7.16
N ASN A 263 -2.14 -12.43 6.71
CA ASN A 263 -1.21 -13.48 7.07
C ASN A 263 -0.62 -13.25 8.48
N PRO A 264 -0.65 -14.26 9.38
CA PRO A 264 -0.14 -14.14 10.75
C PRO A 264 1.38 -13.96 10.82
N GLU A 265 2.11 -14.43 9.81
CA GLU A 265 3.58 -14.42 9.74
C GLU A 265 4.18 -13.12 9.18
N SER A 266 3.35 -12.12 8.88
CA SER A 266 3.85 -10.78 8.53
C SER A 266 4.74 -10.24 9.65
N ALA A 267 5.95 -9.79 9.30
CA ALA A 267 7.01 -9.52 10.26
C ALA A 267 7.30 -8.03 10.44
N TYR A 268 7.54 -7.65 11.70
CA TYR A 268 7.76 -6.29 12.16
C TYR A 268 9.01 -6.23 13.04
N GLN A 269 9.67 -5.08 13.09
CA GLN A 269 10.99 -4.93 13.69
C GLN A 269 10.98 -4.28 15.07
N TYR A 270 9.89 -3.63 15.49
CA TYR A 270 9.87 -2.85 16.73
C TYR A 270 8.62 -3.08 17.56
N ASN A 271 8.80 -3.41 18.85
CA ASN A 271 7.71 -3.48 19.81
C ASN A 271 8.19 -3.51 21.29
N PRO A 272 8.08 -2.42 22.06
CA PRO A 272 7.72 -1.06 21.63
C PRO A 272 8.89 -0.38 20.88
N ALA A 273 8.84 0.94 20.71
CA ALA A 273 9.73 1.72 19.85
C ALA A 273 11.25 1.51 20.10
N ASP A 274 11.65 1.23 21.34
CA ASP A 274 13.03 1.03 21.78
C ASP A 274 13.50 -0.43 21.72
N VAL A 275 12.62 -1.38 21.37
CA VAL A 275 12.94 -2.80 21.30
C VAL A 275 12.95 -3.29 19.86
N TYR A 276 14.16 -3.37 19.29
CA TYR A 276 14.37 -4.04 18.01
C TYR A 276 14.27 -5.56 18.15
N GLY A 277 13.55 -6.22 17.24
CA GLY A 277 13.32 -7.66 17.30
C GLY A 277 12.64 -8.23 16.05
N HIS A 278 11.99 -9.37 16.23
CA HIS A 278 11.19 -10.03 15.21
C HIS A 278 9.83 -10.36 15.82
N PHE A 279 8.83 -9.58 15.40
CA PHE A 279 7.45 -9.71 15.86
C PHE A 279 6.56 -10.04 14.67
N THR A 280 5.54 -10.86 14.87
CA THR A 280 4.61 -11.21 13.79
C THR A 280 3.17 -10.98 14.21
N GLU A 281 2.35 -10.48 13.29
CA GLU A 281 0.92 -10.32 13.48
C GLU A 281 0.20 -10.20 12.14
N GLY A 282 -1.05 -10.69 12.08
CA GLY A 282 -1.98 -10.43 10.99
C GLY A 282 -3.42 -10.54 11.49
N LEU A 283 -4.39 -10.50 10.58
CA LEU A 283 -5.80 -10.73 10.91
C LEU A 283 -6.11 -12.16 11.30
N LEU A 284 -5.25 -13.12 10.97
CA LEU A 284 -5.31 -14.47 11.49
C LEU A 284 -4.29 -14.64 12.61
N GLU A 285 -4.56 -15.58 13.50
CA GLU A 285 -3.59 -16.11 14.44
C GLU A 285 -2.66 -17.13 13.73
N ASP A 286 -1.56 -17.51 14.39
CA ASP A 286 -0.53 -18.42 13.84
C ASP A 286 -1.06 -19.81 13.41
N ASP A 287 -2.28 -20.17 13.82
CA ASP A 287 -2.95 -21.39 13.39
C ASP A 287 -3.60 -21.30 12.00
N TRP A 288 -3.57 -20.13 11.36
CA TRP A 288 -4.17 -19.84 10.05
C TRP A 288 -5.69 -20.04 9.96
N LEU A 289 -6.36 -20.13 11.10
CA LEU A 289 -7.78 -20.48 11.19
C LEU A 289 -8.55 -19.51 12.08
N THR A 290 -7.96 -19.13 13.20
CA THR A 290 -8.59 -18.27 14.20
C THR A 290 -8.38 -16.81 13.80
N PRO A 291 -9.45 -16.00 13.68
CA PRO A 291 -9.31 -14.57 13.48
C PRO A 291 -8.73 -13.91 14.74
N ASN A 292 -7.75 -13.03 14.56
CA ASN A 292 -7.33 -12.08 15.56
C ASN A 292 -8.45 -11.05 15.76
N GLN A 293 -9.35 -11.33 16.72
CA GLN A 293 -10.59 -10.57 16.88
C GLN A 293 -10.33 -9.09 17.20
N VAL A 294 -9.29 -8.79 17.98
CA VAL A 294 -8.94 -7.40 18.35
C VAL A 294 -8.53 -6.61 17.11
N PHE A 295 -7.72 -7.21 16.23
CA PHE A 295 -7.29 -6.57 14.99
C PHE A 295 -8.46 -6.45 14.00
N MET A 296 -9.26 -7.51 13.83
CA MET A 296 -10.47 -7.48 13.00
C MET A 296 -11.46 -6.38 13.43
N ASP A 297 -11.74 -6.25 14.72
CA ASP A 297 -12.64 -5.22 15.26
C ASP A 297 -12.08 -3.81 15.02
N GLY A 298 -10.76 -3.64 15.09
CA GLY A 298 -10.07 -2.40 14.75
C GLY A 298 -10.25 -2.01 13.28
N MET A 299 -10.16 -2.98 12.37
CA MET A 299 -10.29 -2.73 10.94
C MET A 299 -11.74 -2.56 10.48
N ALA A 300 -12.72 -2.99 11.27
CA ALA A 300 -14.14 -2.86 10.96
C ALA A 300 -14.60 -1.39 10.79
N VAL A 301 -13.83 -0.41 11.30
CA VAL A 301 -14.08 1.01 11.08
C VAL A 301 -14.00 1.40 9.59
N LEU A 302 -13.25 0.63 8.77
CA LEU A 302 -13.23 0.81 7.32
C LEU A 302 -14.61 0.65 6.67
N ASP A 303 -15.57 0.00 7.33
CA ASP A 303 -16.96 -0.11 6.85
C ASP A 303 -17.65 1.26 6.75
N GLU A 304 -17.10 2.30 7.38
CA GLU A 304 -17.58 3.68 7.30
C GLU A 304 -17.05 4.45 6.08
N ILE A 305 -16.17 3.85 5.27
CA ILE A 305 -15.73 4.45 4.01
C ILE A 305 -16.95 4.77 3.14
N LYS A 306 -16.99 6.01 2.67
CA LYS A 306 -18.11 6.51 1.87
C LYS A 306 -18.29 5.66 0.61
N ASP A 307 -19.55 5.32 0.33
CA ASP A 307 -19.97 4.53 -0.83
C ASP A 307 -19.43 3.08 -0.86
N LEU A 308 -18.85 2.58 0.24
CA LEU A 308 -18.42 1.19 0.37
C LEU A 308 -19.62 0.26 0.22
N LYS A 309 -19.49 -0.68 -0.72
CA LYS A 309 -20.52 -1.68 -1.04
C LYS A 309 -19.88 -2.90 -1.67
N MET A 310 -20.58 -4.02 -1.59
CA MET A 310 -20.18 -5.25 -2.29
C MET A 310 -20.00 -4.98 -3.78
N PHE A 311 -18.92 -5.53 -4.35
CA PHE A 311 -18.57 -5.29 -5.74
C PHE A 311 -19.68 -5.83 -6.66
N PRO A 312 -20.26 -5.00 -7.54
CA PRO A 312 -21.45 -5.39 -8.29
C PRO A 312 -21.10 -6.39 -9.38
N CYS A 313 -21.91 -7.44 -9.55
CA CYS A 313 -21.86 -8.25 -10.76
C CYS A 313 -22.30 -7.39 -11.96
N PHE A 314 -21.41 -7.19 -12.93
CA PHE A 314 -21.77 -6.52 -14.18
C PHE A 314 -22.51 -7.53 -15.07
N PRO A 315 -23.78 -7.26 -15.46
CA PRO A 315 -24.47 -8.13 -16.41
C PRO A 315 -23.69 -8.17 -17.73
N GLN A 316 -23.48 -9.35 -18.29
CA GLN A 316 -22.93 -9.47 -19.65
C GLN A 316 -23.93 -8.86 -20.63
N GLU A 317 -23.48 -7.90 -21.45
CA GLU A 317 -24.22 -7.56 -22.65
C GLU A 317 -24.23 -8.80 -23.55
N ILE A 318 -25.41 -9.37 -23.76
CA ILE A 318 -25.61 -10.40 -24.76
C ILE A 318 -25.77 -9.63 -26.07
N GLU A 319 -24.75 -9.66 -26.93
CA GLU A 319 -24.92 -9.21 -28.31
C GLU A 319 -26.02 -10.06 -28.97
N GLU A 320 -27.11 -9.42 -29.39
CA GLU A 320 -28.21 -10.03 -30.16
C GLU A 320 -27.83 -10.32 -31.62
#